data_AF-A0A836PV41-F1
#
_entry.id   AF-A0A836PV41-F1
#
_cell.length_a   1.000
_cell.length_b   1.000
_cell.length_c   1.000
_cell.angle_alpha   90.00
_cell.angle_beta   90.00
_cell.angle_gamma   90.00
#
_symmetry.space_group_name_H-M   'P 1'
#
loop_
_entity.id
_entity.type
_entity.pdbx_description
1 polymer ?
#
loop_
_entity_poly.entity_id
_entity_poly.type
_entity_poly.pdbx_seq_one_letter_code
_entity_poly.pdbx_strand_id
1 'polypeptide(L)'
;MNETLVEAIVTLKTEFMKRNEGGSHIQEIMPTLPESLSIDEHELEMLHKFAESNSIYSDSYEMNILDTVCKVYQGDVNNYWLDSIKHDTSYAPFYPIWILSAYALVLESKNLGVKQIIDIGSGDGRIAYCAKVAGLESYGIEIDENLVSLENKI
;
A
#
# COMPACT_ATOMS: atom_id res chain seq x y z
N MET A 1 4.25 -16.84 10.20
CA MET A 1 5.03 -15.84 9.46
C MET A 1 6.15 -16.46 8.65
N ASN A 2 6.25 -16.12 7.36
CA ASN A 2 7.55 -16.20 6.70
C ASN A 2 8.36 -14.98 7.20
N GLU A 3 9.11 -15.15 8.31
CA GLU A 3 9.94 -14.08 8.91
C GLU A 3 10.78 -13.36 7.84
N THR A 4 11.19 -14.09 6.82
CA THR A 4 11.97 -13.57 5.68
C THR A 4 11.23 -12.52 4.85
N LEU A 5 9.90 -12.62 4.66
CA LEU A 5 9.14 -11.63 3.88
C LEU A 5 9.10 -10.28 4.60
N VAL A 6 8.77 -10.28 5.89
CA VAL A 6 8.68 -9.05 6.70
C VAL A 6 10.03 -8.38 6.79
N GLU A 7 11.09 -9.15 7.06
CA GLU A 7 12.46 -8.64 7.07
C GLU A 7 12.87 -8.06 5.71
N ALA A 8 12.51 -8.71 4.60
CA ALA A 8 12.82 -8.23 3.27
C ALA A 8 12.07 -6.91 2.95
N ILE A 9 10.79 -6.79 3.31
CA ILE A 9 10.01 -5.55 3.15
C ILE A 9 10.62 -4.42 4.00
N VAL A 10 10.94 -4.68 5.27
CA VAL A 10 11.56 -3.68 6.16
C VAL A 10 12.90 -3.23 5.60
N THR A 11 13.72 -4.17 5.12
CA THR A 11 15.04 -3.90 4.53
C THR A 11 14.90 -3.04 3.27
N LEU A 12 14.01 -3.42 2.35
CA LEU A 12 13.72 -2.68 1.11
C LEU A 12 13.29 -1.23 1.41
N LYS A 13 12.32 -1.06 2.30
CA LYS A 13 11.80 0.27 2.66
C LYS A 13 12.84 1.12 3.38
N THR A 14 13.67 0.50 4.23
CA THR A 14 14.77 1.20 4.92
C THR A 14 15.81 1.70 3.92
N GLU A 15 16.22 0.87 2.96
CA GLU A 15 17.19 1.28 1.93
C GLU A 15 16.60 2.29 0.96
N PHE A 16 15.32 2.19 0.62
CA PHE A 16 14.61 3.22 -0.13
C PHE A 16 14.67 4.56 0.59
N MET A 17 14.31 4.62 1.87
CA MET A 17 14.31 5.87 2.64
C MET A 17 15.69 6.53 2.75
N LYS A 18 16.78 5.76 2.72
CA LYS A 18 18.15 6.31 2.74
C LYS A 18 18.56 6.96 1.41
N ARG A 19 18.02 6.48 0.30
CA ARG A 19 18.38 6.89 -1.07
C ARG A 19 17.36 7.82 -1.71
N ASN A 20 16.15 7.85 -1.16
CA ASN A 20 15.06 8.63 -1.68
C ASN A 20 15.30 10.11 -1.39
N GLU A 21 15.52 10.88 -2.46
CA GLU A 21 15.62 12.34 -2.44
C GLU A 21 14.29 13.00 -2.86
N GLY A 22 13.24 12.19 -3.12
CA GLY A 22 11.95 12.66 -3.60
C GLY A 22 11.21 13.52 -2.58
N GLY A 23 10.64 14.63 -3.03
CA GLY A 23 9.82 15.54 -2.22
C GLY A 23 8.31 15.27 -2.27
N SER A 24 7.89 14.20 -2.94
CA SER A 24 6.48 13.83 -3.08
C SER A 24 5.88 13.48 -1.73
N HIS A 25 4.62 13.86 -1.49
CA HIS A 25 3.98 13.63 -0.19
C HIS A 25 3.73 12.15 0.12
N ILE A 26 3.58 11.32 -0.92
CA ILE A 26 3.46 9.86 -0.79
C ILE A 26 4.32 9.16 -1.83
N GLN A 27 4.98 8.07 -1.42
CA GLN A 27 5.84 7.26 -2.27
C GLN A 27 5.77 5.78 -1.89
N GLU A 28 5.25 4.93 -2.76
CA GLU A 28 5.26 3.48 -2.58
C GLU A 28 6.39 2.84 -3.39
N ILE A 29 7.11 1.89 -2.80
CA ILE A 29 8.11 1.09 -3.50
C ILE A 29 7.72 -0.38 -3.52
N MET A 30 7.68 -0.98 -4.71
CA MET A 30 7.38 -2.41 -4.91
C MET A 30 8.38 -3.05 -5.88
N PRO A 31 8.84 -4.29 -5.63
CA PRO A 31 9.68 -5.00 -6.59
C PRO A 31 8.89 -5.28 -7.87
N THR A 32 9.56 -5.29 -9.02
CA THR A 32 8.91 -5.64 -10.29
C THR A 32 8.85 -7.14 -10.55
N LEU A 33 9.60 -7.94 -9.77
CA LEU A 33 9.69 -9.39 -9.90
C LEU A 33 9.24 -10.09 -8.61
N PRO A 34 8.43 -11.17 -8.70
CA PRO A 34 7.91 -11.89 -7.53
C PRO A 34 9.01 -12.52 -6.66
N GLU A 35 10.08 -13.02 -7.28
CA GLU A 35 11.17 -13.74 -6.61
C GLU A 35 11.91 -12.88 -5.59
N SER A 36 11.92 -11.56 -5.78
CA SER A 36 12.62 -10.62 -4.91
C SER A 36 12.06 -10.58 -3.48
N LEU A 37 10.77 -10.86 -3.31
CA LEU A 37 10.12 -10.91 -1.99
C LEU A 37 9.41 -12.25 -1.72
N SER A 38 9.48 -13.23 -2.62
CA SER A 38 8.71 -14.48 -2.53
C SER A 38 7.21 -14.26 -2.40
N ILE A 39 6.69 -13.27 -3.15
CA ILE A 39 5.26 -12.98 -3.29
C ILE A 39 4.72 -13.80 -4.46
N ASP A 40 3.45 -14.21 -4.42
CA ASP A 40 2.81 -14.84 -5.58
C ASP A 40 2.76 -13.87 -6.77
N GLU A 41 3.01 -14.36 -7.99
CA GLU A 41 3.09 -13.53 -9.19
C GLU A 41 1.79 -12.76 -9.46
N HIS A 42 0.64 -13.42 -9.31
CA HIS A 42 -0.66 -12.79 -9.50
C HIS A 42 -0.96 -11.80 -8.37
N GLU A 43 -0.60 -12.14 -7.13
CA GLU A 43 -0.78 -11.22 -6.02
C GLU A 43 0.07 -9.95 -6.20
N LEU A 44 1.33 -10.07 -6.63
CA LEU A 44 2.19 -8.92 -6.94
C LEU A 44 1.65 -8.06 -8.09
N GLU A 45 1.15 -8.68 -9.16
CA GLU A 45 0.47 -7.97 -10.26
C GLU A 45 -0.69 -7.13 -9.74
N MET A 46 -1.52 -7.69 -8.85
CA MET A 46 -2.64 -6.98 -8.26
C MET A 46 -2.20 -5.84 -7.34
N LEU A 47 -1.11 -5.98 -6.60
CA LEU A 47 -0.54 -4.87 -5.81
C LEU A 47 -0.08 -3.71 -6.70
N HIS A 48 0.54 -3.99 -7.85
CA HIS A 48 0.86 -2.96 -8.83
C HIS A 48 -0.39 -2.31 -9.42
N LYS A 49 -1.41 -3.11 -9.76
CA LYS A 49 -2.67 -2.62 -10.30
C LYS A 49 -3.38 -1.65 -9.35
N PHE A 50 -3.29 -1.87 -8.03
CA PHE A 50 -3.78 -0.91 -7.04
C PHE A 50 -3.12 0.45 -7.23
N ALA A 51 -1.78 0.50 -7.26
CA ALA A 51 -1.05 1.77 -7.37
C ALA A 51 -1.29 2.45 -8.73
N GLU A 52 -1.43 1.68 -9.81
CA GLU A 52 -1.68 2.21 -11.16
C GLU A 52 -3.11 2.74 -11.35
N SER A 53 -4.10 2.15 -10.66
CA SER A 53 -5.51 2.54 -10.77
C SER A 53 -5.89 3.64 -9.76
N ASN A 54 -5.04 3.88 -8.77
CA ASN A 54 -5.30 4.83 -7.69
C ASN A 54 -4.75 6.22 -8.02
N SER A 55 -5.66 7.18 -8.19
CA SER A 55 -5.35 8.55 -8.60
C SER A 55 -4.65 9.40 -7.54
N ILE A 56 -4.32 8.85 -6.36
CA ILE A 56 -3.35 9.44 -5.43
C ILE A 56 -1.95 9.44 -6.04
N TYR A 57 -1.60 8.39 -6.80
CA TYR A 57 -0.32 8.28 -7.48
C TYR A 57 -0.40 8.97 -8.84
N SER A 58 0.46 9.95 -9.07
CA SER A 58 0.46 10.76 -10.30
C SER A 58 1.57 10.36 -11.27
N ASP A 59 2.59 9.66 -10.79
CA ASP A 59 3.76 9.30 -11.58
C ASP A 59 4.45 8.06 -11.00
N SER A 60 5.33 7.44 -11.80
CA SER A 60 6.16 6.33 -11.35
C SER A 60 7.49 6.26 -12.08
N TYR A 61 8.51 5.73 -11.42
CA TYR A 61 9.82 5.50 -12.01
C TYR A 61 10.44 4.20 -11.50
N GLU A 62 11.44 3.69 -12.21
CA GLU A 62 12.19 2.52 -11.77
C GLU A 62 13.42 2.92 -10.96
N MET A 63 13.73 2.13 -9.94
CA MET A 63 14.89 2.29 -9.08
C MET A 63 15.45 0.92 -8.72
N ASN A 64 16.77 0.77 -8.81
CA ASN A 64 17.42 -0.44 -8.31
C ASN A 64 17.78 -0.28 -6.82
N ILE A 65 17.27 -1.20 -5.99
CA ILE A 65 17.58 -1.28 -4.56
C ILE A 65 17.98 -2.71 -4.24
N LEU A 66 19.17 -2.89 -3.66
CA LEU A 66 19.70 -4.20 -3.27
C LEU A 66 19.64 -5.22 -4.43
N ASP A 67 20.10 -4.79 -5.61
CA ASP A 67 20.09 -5.58 -6.85
C ASP A 67 18.69 -6.01 -7.31
N THR A 68 17.63 -5.45 -6.72
CA THR A 68 16.24 -5.63 -7.13
C THR A 68 15.75 -4.41 -7.87
N VAL A 69 15.20 -4.62 -9.08
CA VAL A 69 14.48 -3.56 -9.80
C VAL A 69 13.13 -3.36 -9.11
N CYS A 70 12.89 -2.14 -8.67
CA CYS A 70 11.64 -1.75 -8.03
C CYS A 70 10.99 -0.63 -8.84
N LYS A 71 9.66 -0.62 -8.83
CA LYS A 71 8.87 0.52 -9.29
C LYS A 71 8.48 1.36 -8.08
N VAL A 72 8.78 2.66 -8.17
CA VAL A 72 8.40 3.65 -7.18
C VAL A 72 7.22 4.44 -7.73
N TYR A 73 6.09 4.41 -7.02
CA TYR A 73 4.90 5.20 -7.32
C TYR A 73 4.90 6.43 -6.44
N GLN A 74 4.69 7.61 -7.01
CA GLN A 74 4.73 8.87 -6.28
C GLN A 74 3.49 9.71 -6.56
N GLY A 75 3.09 10.52 -5.58
CA GLY A 75 1.96 11.42 -5.77
C GLY A 75 1.67 12.32 -4.58
N ASP A 76 0.40 12.72 -4.48
CA ASP A 76 -0.07 13.69 -3.50
C ASP A 76 -1.44 13.31 -2.94
N VAL A 77 -1.48 13.01 -1.65
CA VAL A 77 -2.72 12.67 -0.93
C VAL A 77 -3.54 13.91 -0.55
N ASN A 78 -2.94 15.10 -0.56
CA ASN A 78 -3.61 16.31 -0.07
C ASN A 78 -4.90 16.63 -0.82
N ASN A 79 -4.94 16.35 -2.14
CA ASN A 79 -6.13 16.59 -2.95
C ASN A 79 -7.35 15.73 -2.56
N TYR A 80 -7.14 14.66 -1.79
CA TYR A 80 -8.19 13.74 -1.34
C TYR A 80 -8.50 13.86 0.16
N TRP A 81 -7.70 14.63 0.91
CA TRP A 81 -7.78 14.72 2.38
C TRP A 81 -8.32 16.08 2.88
N LEU A 82 -8.50 17.07 1.99
CA LEU A 82 -8.92 18.42 2.37
C LEU A 82 -10.30 18.49 3.05
N ASP A 83 -11.19 17.53 2.78
CA ASP A 83 -12.49 17.46 3.44
C ASP A 83 -12.42 16.80 4.83
N SER A 84 -11.49 15.87 5.04
CA SER A 84 -11.23 15.18 6.31
C SER A 84 -10.52 16.09 7.34
N ILE A 85 -9.83 17.14 6.89
CA ILE A 85 -9.16 18.16 7.75
C ILE A 85 -10.16 19.12 8.43
N LYS A 86 -11.42 19.18 7.98
CA LYS A 86 -12.44 20.11 8.52
C LYS A 86 -12.90 19.81 9.95
N HIS A 87 -12.48 18.68 10.53
CA HIS A 87 -12.87 18.23 11.86
C HIS A 87 -11.81 18.48 12.94
N ASP A 88 -11.06 19.59 12.92
CA ASP A 88 -10.18 20.12 14.01
C ASP A 88 -9.19 19.12 14.69
N THR A 89 -9.04 17.90 14.17
CA THR A 89 -8.19 16.83 14.69
C THR A 89 -7.42 16.17 13.53
N SER A 90 -6.71 16.97 12.73
CA SER A 90 -5.91 16.45 11.62
C SER A 90 -4.57 15.91 12.13
N TYR A 91 -4.57 14.69 12.64
CA TYR A 91 -3.36 13.87 12.64
C TYR A 91 -3.34 13.15 11.28
N ALA A 92 -2.40 13.50 10.40
CA ALA A 92 -2.21 12.77 9.14
C ALA A 92 -1.96 11.28 9.47
N PRO A 93 -2.88 10.35 9.17
CA PRO A 93 -2.71 8.96 9.58
C PRO A 93 -1.79 8.18 8.64
N PHE A 94 -1.30 8.79 7.57
CA PHE A 94 -0.61 8.09 6.50
C PHE A 94 0.91 8.25 6.56
N TYR A 95 1.60 7.18 6.93
CA TYR A 95 3.02 7.03 6.61
C TYR A 95 3.17 6.66 5.13
N PRO A 96 4.13 7.22 4.39
CA PRO A 96 4.10 7.28 2.93
C PRO A 96 4.26 5.94 2.16
N ILE A 97 4.40 4.78 2.83
CA ILE A 97 4.77 3.51 2.18
C ILE A 97 3.99 2.32 2.78
N TRP A 98 2.81 1.98 2.27
CA TRP A 98 1.91 1.03 2.94
C TRP A 98 1.54 -0.23 2.15
N ILE A 99 1.62 -0.29 0.82
CA ILE A 99 1.02 -1.43 0.08
C ILE A 99 1.67 -2.76 0.49
N LEU A 100 3.00 -2.86 0.43
CA LEU A 100 3.69 -4.09 0.89
C LEU A 100 3.47 -4.39 2.38
N SER A 101 3.31 -3.36 3.21
CA SER A 101 3.10 -3.54 4.66
C SER A 101 1.67 -4.01 4.96
N ALA A 102 0.68 -3.47 4.25
CA ALA A 102 -0.71 -3.90 4.32
C ALA A 102 -0.84 -5.35 3.83
N TYR A 103 -0.19 -5.70 2.72
CA TYR A 103 -0.16 -7.06 2.23
C TYR A 103 0.48 -8.03 3.23
N ALA A 104 1.62 -7.69 3.83
CA ALA A 104 2.24 -8.51 4.87
C ALA A 104 1.33 -8.70 6.10
N LEU A 105 0.63 -7.64 6.55
CA LEU A 105 -0.34 -7.71 7.65
C LEU A 105 -1.51 -8.65 7.34
N VAL A 106 -2.04 -8.57 6.12
CA VAL A 106 -3.11 -9.42 5.63
C VAL A 106 -2.67 -10.88 5.56
N LEU A 107 -1.49 -11.16 4.98
CA LEU A 107 -0.96 -12.51 4.90
C LEU A 107 -0.81 -13.12 6.28
N GLU A 108 -0.33 -12.36 7.26
CA GLU A 108 -0.18 -12.91 8.60
C GLU A 108 -1.54 -13.12 9.30
N SER A 109 -2.52 -12.24 9.04
CA SER A 109 -3.89 -12.47 9.47
C SER A 109 -4.45 -13.79 8.89
N LYS A 110 -4.25 -14.03 7.58
CA LYS A 110 -4.64 -15.28 6.91
C LYS A 110 -3.95 -16.50 7.54
N ASN A 111 -2.66 -16.41 7.84
CA ASN A 111 -1.88 -17.47 8.48
C ASN A 111 -2.38 -17.79 9.90
N LEU A 112 -2.93 -16.81 10.61
CA LEU A 112 -3.59 -16.99 11.91
C LEU A 112 -5.00 -17.59 11.81
N GLY A 113 -5.47 -17.92 10.60
CA GLY A 113 -6.79 -18.51 10.35
C GLY A 113 -7.93 -17.48 10.28
N VAL A 114 -7.60 -16.19 10.19
CA VAL A 114 -8.59 -15.13 9.92
C VAL A 114 -9.20 -15.36 8.55
N LYS A 115 -10.53 -15.20 8.45
CA LYS A 115 -11.29 -15.35 7.21
C LYS A 115 -11.81 -14.03 6.65
N GLN A 116 -11.87 -13.01 7.49
CA GLN A 116 -12.48 -11.73 7.19
C GLN A 116 -11.68 -10.58 7.83
N ILE A 117 -11.47 -9.50 7.08
CA ILE A 117 -10.86 -8.26 7.55
C ILE A 117 -11.89 -7.13 7.50
N ILE A 118 -11.97 -6.35 8.59
CA ILE A 118 -12.75 -5.12 8.65
C ILE A 118 -11.75 -3.97 8.87
N ASP A 119 -11.63 -3.10 7.88
CA ASP A 119 -10.69 -1.99 7.83
C ASP A 119 -11.44 -0.68 8.15
N ILE A 120 -11.30 -0.16 9.37
CA ILE A 120 -12.03 1.02 9.87
C ILE A 120 -11.14 2.24 9.75
N GLY A 121 -11.61 3.27 9.03
CA GLY A 121 -10.76 4.36 8.54
C GLY A 121 -9.90 3.87 7.39
N SER A 122 -10.51 3.18 6.42
CA SER A 122 -9.81 2.47 5.35
C SER A 122 -9.06 3.39 4.39
N GLY A 123 -9.38 4.69 4.39
CA GLY A 123 -8.75 5.66 3.50
C GLY A 123 -9.02 5.30 2.04
N ASP A 124 -7.96 5.06 1.27
CA ASP A 124 -8.06 4.58 -0.12
C ASP A 124 -8.10 3.05 -0.24
N GLY A 125 -8.31 2.34 0.87
CA GLY A 125 -8.67 0.92 0.87
C GLY A 125 -7.51 -0.06 0.75
N ARG A 126 -6.26 0.35 1.02
CA ARG A 126 -5.06 -0.51 0.85
C ARG A 126 -5.18 -1.86 1.57
N ILE A 127 -5.59 -1.87 2.85
CA ILE A 127 -5.71 -3.12 3.63
C ILE A 127 -6.88 -3.95 3.10
N ALA A 128 -8.05 -3.33 2.92
CA ALA A 128 -9.22 -4.02 2.36
C ALA A 128 -8.95 -4.62 0.97
N TYR A 129 -8.18 -3.95 0.12
CA TYR A 129 -7.76 -4.45 -1.19
C TYR A 129 -6.79 -5.63 -1.06
N CYS A 130 -5.73 -5.48 -0.26
CA CYS A 130 -4.76 -6.56 0.00
C CYS A 130 -5.46 -7.82 0.55
N ALA A 131 -6.47 -7.65 1.39
CA ALA A 131 -7.30 -8.74 1.91
C ALA A 131 -7.99 -9.53 0.79
N LYS A 132 -8.59 -8.85 -0.19
CA LYS A 132 -9.19 -9.51 -1.36
C LYS A 132 -8.15 -10.22 -2.20
N VAL A 133 -7.00 -9.58 -2.44
CA VAL A 133 -5.87 -10.18 -3.18
C VAL A 133 -5.43 -11.49 -2.52
N ALA A 134 -5.27 -11.50 -1.20
CA ALA A 134 -4.92 -12.70 -0.43
C ALA A 134 -6.09 -13.70 -0.28
N GLY A 135 -7.26 -13.47 -0.89
CA GLY A 135 -8.41 -14.37 -0.85
C GLY A 135 -9.20 -14.38 0.46
N LEU A 136 -9.13 -13.29 1.25
CA LEU A 136 -9.98 -13.08 2.43
C LEU A 136 -11.23 -12.27 2.06
N GLU A 137 -12.32 -12.46 2.82
CA GLU A 137 -13.42 -11.49 2.80
C GLU A 137 -12.94 -10.16 3.38
N SER A 138 -13.36 -9.04 2.79
CA SER A 138 -12.93 -7.73 3.29
C SER A 138 -13.99 -6.64 3.16
N TYR A 139 -13.98 -5.74 4.13
CA TYR A 139 -14.87 -4.60 4.23
C TYR A 139 -14.06 -3.36 4.66
N GLY A 140 -14.10 -2.30 3.85
CA GLY A 140 -13.62 -0.97 4.22
C GLY A 140 -14.76 -0.14 4.79
N ILE A 141 -14.49 0.61 5.85
CA ILE A 141 -15.41 1.58 6.44
C ILE A 141 -14.69 2.93 6.46
N GLU A 142 -15.14 3.86 5.62
CA GLU A 142 -14.58 5.19 5.49
C GLU A 142 -15.70 6.25 5.58
N ILE A 143 -15.40 7.35 6.27
CA ILE A 143 -16.34 8.46 6.50
C ILE A 143 -16.24 9.51 5.39
N ASP A 144 -15.07 9.66 4.76
CA ASP A 144 -14.86 10.60 3.67
C ASP A 144 -15.34 10.02 2.32
N GLU A 145 -16.38 10.63 1.76
CA GLU A 145 -16.99 10.19 0.50
C GLU A 145 -16.02 10.26 -0.69
N ASN A 146 -15.05 11.17 -0.69
CA ASN A 146 -14.07 11.26 -1.76
C ASN A 146 -13.13 10.04 -1.78
N LEU A 147 -12.79 9.53 -0.59
CA LEU A 147 -11.95 8.35 -0.43
C LEU A 147 -12.72 7.07 -0.75
N VAL A 148 -13.99 6.97 -0.31
CA VAL A 148 -14.89 5.89 -0.77
C VAL A 148 -15.02 5.89 -2.29
N SER A 149 -15.12 7.06 -2.90
CA SER A 149 -15.20 7.20 -4.37
C SER A 149 -13.89 6.83 -5.08
N LEU A 150 -12.75 6.98 -4.40
CA LEU A 150 -11.45 6.53 -4.89
C LEU A 150 -11.34 5.01 -4.82
N GLU A 151 -11.70 4.40 -3.68
CA GLU A 151 -11.75 2.94 -3.52
C GLU A 151 -12.59 2.26 -4.60
N ASN A 152 -13.76 2.81 -4.92
CA ASN A 152 -14.68 2.25 -5.92
C ASN A 152 -14.14 2.28 -7.37
N LYS A 153 -13.04 2.99 -7.64
CA LYS A 153 -12.40 3.07 -8.96
C LYS A 153 -11.25 2.09 -9.12
N ILE A 154 -10.83 1.44 -8.05
CA ILE A 154 -9.71 0.49 -7.97
C ILE A 154 -10.22 -0.95 -8.09
#